data_AF-A0AAW1PYZ2-F1
#
_entry.id   AF-A0AAW1PYZ2-F1
#
_cell.length_a   1.000
_cell.length_b   1.000
_cell.length_c   1.000
_cell.angle_alpha   90.00
_cell.angle_beta   90.00
_cell.angle_gamma   90.00
#
_symmetry.space_group_name_H-M   'P 1'
#
loop_
_entity.id
_entity.type
_entity.pdbx_description
1 polymer ?
#
loop_
_entity_poly.entity_id
_entity_poly.type
_entity_poly.pdbx_seq_one_letter_code
_entity_poly.pdbx_strand_id
1 'polypeptide(L)'
;MLEALRICFCLAFATALAVRGVRKRSLSHSGAAAAFVLGMIHFYYGLQPSVLLVLFYQSASQLTKFKAEIKSKIEHDFREGGQRGATQVLACCLGGAVLCFALAATDNVAVQRCLRSALLAHYAAACSDTWSSELGILSTGQPRFILTGKVVPKGTNGGVSALGTAAGLAGGLFMAFTFPV
;
A
#
# COMPACT_ATOMS: atom_id res chain seq x y z
N MET A 1 -29.01 -5.56 -15.12
CA MET A 1 -28.20 -6.79 -15.28
C MET A 1 -26.69 -6.52 -15.16
N LEU A 2 -26.13 -5.58 -15.92
CA LEU A 2 -24.69 -5.25 -15.86
C LEU A 2 -24.20 -4.73 -14.49
N GLU A 3 -24.96 -3.84 -13.84
CA GLU A 3 -24.60 -3.35 -12.49
C GLU A 3 -24.60 -4.47 -11.44
N ALA A 4 -25.61 -5.35 -11.47
CA ALA A 4 -25.64 -6.51 -10.58
C ALA A 4 -24.43 -7.44 -10.80
N LEU A 5 -24.07 -7.70 -12.06
CA LEU A 5 -22.89 -8.50 -12.40
C LEU A 5 -21.59 -7.85 -11.90
N ARG A 6 -21.45 -6.53 -12.05
CA ARG A 6 -20.31 -5.76 -11.54
C ARG A 6 -20.18 -5.86 -10.02
N ILE A 7 -21.29 -5.68 -9.29
CA ILE A 7 -21.30 -5.80 -7.82
C ILE A 7 -20.93 -7.22 -7.40
N CYS A 8 -21.48 -8.24 -8.05
CA CYS A 8 -21.12 -9.65 -7.79
C CYS A 8 -19.64 -9.91 -8.03
N PHE A 9 -19.06 -9.38 -9.12
CA PHE A 9 -17.64 -9.50 -9.40
C PHE A 9 -16.79 -8.81 -8.33
N CYS A 10 -17.14 -7.57 -7.94
CA CYS A 10 -16.43 -6.83 -6.89
C CYS A 10 -16.48 -7.60 -5.56
N LEU A 11 -17.64 -8.13 -5.19
CA LEU A 11 -17.85 -8.90 -3.97
C LEU A 11 -17.01 -10.18 -3.98
N ALA A 12 -17.06 -10.94 -5.07
CA ALA A 12 -16.27 -12.15 -5.22
C ALA A 12 -14.77 -11.85 -5.13
N PHE A 13 -14.30 -10.82 -5.83
CA PHE A 13 -12.88 -10.48 -5.91
C PHE A 13 -12.33 -9.90 -4.59
N ALA A 14 -13.07 -8.98 -3.95
CA ALA A 14 -12.73 -8.45 -2.63
C ALA A 14 -12.69 -9.55 -1.57
N THR A 15 -13.68 -10.45 -1.56
CA THR A 15 -13.70 -11.59 -0.65
C THR A 15 -12.50 -12.51 -0.90
N ALA A 16 -12.22 -12.85 -2.15
CA ALA A 16 -11.11 -13.71 -2.51
C ALA A 16 -9.76 -13.14 -2.06
N LEU A 17 -9.53 -11.83 -2.25
CA LEU A 17 -8.31 -11.16 -1.81
C LEU A 17 -8.21 -11.07 -0.29
N ALA A 18 -9.30 -10.74 0.42
CA ALA A 18 -9.32 -10.69 1.88
C ALA A 18 -9.03 -12.08 2.49
N VAL A 19 -9.71 -13.13 2.01
CA VAL A 19 -9.49 -14.52 2.44
C VAL A 19 -8.06 -14.97 2.14
N ARG A 20 -7.56 -14.69 0.94
CA ARG A 20 -6.16 -14.98 0.57
C ARG A 20 -5.18 -14.25 1.49
N GLY A 21 -5.47 -13.01 1.88
CA GLY A 21 -4.64 -12.24 2.80
C GLY A 21 -4.53 -12.86 4.18
N VAL A 22 -5.64 -13.31 4.76
CA VAL A 22 -5.64 -14.03 6.04
C VAL A 22 -4.91 -15.37 5.92
N ARG A 23 -5.22 -16.17 4.88
CA ARG A 23 -4.56 -17.47 4.65
C ARG A 23 -3.05 -17.36 4.49
N LYS A 24 -2.59 -16.31 3.80
CA LYS A 24 -1.16 -16.03 3.64
C LYS A 24 -0.54 -15.31 4.85
N ARG A 25 -1.29 -15.04 5.92
CA ARG A 25 -0.86 -14.24 7.07
C ARG A 25 -0.30 -12.86 6.67
N SER A 26 -0.75 -12.28 5.56
CA SER A 26 -0.41 -10.89 5.18
C SER A 26 -1.41 -9.86 5.72
N LEU A 27 -2.61 -10.30 6.09
CA LEU A 27 -3.62 -9.48 6.77
C LEU A 27 -4.06 -10.17 8.06
N SER A 28 -4.29 -9.38 9.11
CA SER A 28 -5.05 -9.85 10.27
C SER A 28 -6.55 -9.92 9.92
N HIS A 29 -7.38 -10.52 10.78
CA HIS A 29 -8.84 -10.54 10.56
C HIS A 29 -9.44 -9.13 10.46
N SER A 30 -8.99 -8.19 11.30
CA SER A 30 -9.41 -6.79 11.21
C SER A 30 -8.90 -6.10 9.95
N GLY A 31 -7.65 -6.39 9.54
CA GLY A 31 -7.09 -5.92 8.27
C GLY A 31 -7.84 -6.45 7.05
N ALA A 32 -8.28 -7.71 7.09
CA ALA A 32 -9.06 -8.33 6.03
C ALA A 32 -10.46 -7.74 5.90
N ALA A 33 -11.13 -7.42 7.02
CA ALA A 33 -12.41 -6.71 7.00
C ALA A 33 -12.27 -5.31 6.38
N ALA A 34 -11.25 -4.54 6.79
CA ALA A 34 -10.97 -3.24 6.20
C ALA A 34 -10.61 -3.34 4.71
N ALA A 35 -9.79 -4.33 4.33
CA ALA A 35 -9.39 -4.58 2.95
C ALA A 35 -10.58 -5.01 2.08
N PHE A 36 -11.54 -5.76 2.63
CA PHE A 36 -12.78 -6.10 1.93
C PHE A 36 -13.59 -4.85 1.59
N VAL A 37 -13.85 -3.98 2.58
CA VAL A 37 -14.64 -2.75 2.38
C VAL A 37 -13.94 -1.81 1.40
N LEU A 38 -12.66 -1.52 1.61
CA LEU A 38 -11.91 -0.62 0.72
C LEU A 38 -11.72 -1.25 -0.67
N GLY A 39 -11.49 -2.56 -0.73
CA GLY A 39 -11.41 -3.31 -1.98
C GLY A 39 -12.69 -3.20 -2.79
N MET A 40 -13.86 -3.38 -2.16
CA MET A 40 -15.16 -3.19 -2.80
C MET A 40 -15.28 -1.82 -3.47
N ILE A 41 -14.87 -0.75 -2.79
CA ILE A 41 -14.89 0.61 -3.33
C ILE A 41 -13.97 0.70 -4.56
N HIS A 42 -12.72 0.29 -4.44
CA HIS A 42 -11.74 0.40 -5.54
C HIS A 42 -12.13 -0.44 -6.75
N PHE A 43 -12.62 -1.67 -6.53
CA PHE A 43 -13.08 -2.57 -7.59
C PHE A 43 -14.35 -2.07 -8.25
N TYR A 44 -15.24 -1.45 -7.48
CA TYR A 44 -16.43 -0.82 -8.05
C TYR A 44 -16.00 0.31 -8.98
N TYR A 45 -15.23 1.30 -8.54
CA TYR A 45 -14.98 2.53 -9.31
C TYR A 45 -14.08 2.40 -10.55
N GLY A 46 -13.48 1.23 -10.79
CA GLY A 46 -12.93 0.87 -12.10
C GLY A 46 -11.50 0.34 -12.06
N LEU A 47 -10.93 0.14 -13.25
CA LEU A 47 -9.68 -0.61 -13.40
C LEU A 47 -8.48 0.09 -12.75
N GLN A 48 -8.36 1.41 -12.88
CA GLN A 48 -7.23 2.17 -12.34
C GLN A 48 -7.10 2.03 -10.80
N PRO A 49 -8.11 2.39 -9.98
CA PRO A 49 -8.03 2.19 -8.53
C PRO A 49 -7.83 0.72 -8.14
N SER A 50 -8.45 -0.21 -8.89
CA SER A 50 -8.31 -1.65 -8.67
C SER A 50 -6.88 -2.14 -8.81
N VAL A 51 -6.24 -1.83 -9.94
CA VAL A 51 -4.89 -2.28 -10.27
C VAL A 51 -3.88 -1.64 -9.32
N LEU A 52 -4.01 -0.34 -9.03
CA LEU A 52 -3.13 0.35 -8.09
C LEU A 52 -3.18 -0.27 -6.69
N LEU A 53 -4.39 -0.53 -6.18
CA LEU A 53 -4.58 -1.18 -4.88
C LEU A 53 -3.94 -2.58 -4.84
N VAL A 54 -4.18 -3.41 -5.86
CA VAL A 54 -3.67 -4.78 -5.92
C VAL A 54 -2.14 -4.81 -6.06
N LEU A 55 -1.57 -3.97 -6.92
CA LEU A 55 -0.12 -3.89 -7.11
C LEU A 55 0.60 -3.39 -5.85
N PHE A 56 0.06 -2.34 -5.21
CA PHE A 56 0.56 -1.89 -3.92
C PHE A 56 0.50 -3.02 -2.89
N TYR A 57 -0.67 -3.63 -2.67
CA TYR A 57 -0.83 -4.68 -1.67
C TYR A 57 0.09 -5.87 -1.91
N GLN A 58 0.17 -6.35 -3.15
CA GLN A 58 0.92 -7.56 -3.48
C GLN A 58 2.43 -7.34 -3.42
N SER A 59 2.95 -6.23 -3.94
CA SER A 59 4.38 -5.89 -3.87
C SER A 59 4.82 -5.62 -2.43
N ALA A 60 4.05 -4.81 -1.71
CA ALA A 60 4.36 -4.44 -0.35
C ALA A 60 4.30 -5.67 0.58
N SER A 61 3.32 -6.57 0.41
CA SER A 61 3.24 -7.82 1.19
C SER A 61 4.40 -8.79 0.92
N GLN A 62 4.97 -8.76 -0.29
CA GLN A 62 6.16 -9.56 -0.60
C GLN A 62 7.39 -9.00 0.12
N LEU A 63 7.58 -7.68 0.12
CA LEU A 63 8.69 -7.04 0.82
C LEU A 63 8.59 -7.17 2.34
N THR A 64 7.38 -7.10 2.92
CA THR A 64 7.18 -7.36 4.35
C THR A 64 7.68 -8.75 4.76
N LYS A 65 7.51 -9.75 3.89
CA LYS A 65 7.98 -11.13 4.15
C LYS A 65 9.44 -11.35 3.80
N PHE A 66 10.01 -10.51 2.94
CA PHE A 66 11.39 -10.63 2.52
C PHE A 66 12.33 -10.44 3.71
N LYS A 67 13.14 -11.47 3.98
CA LYS A 67 14.07 -11.53 5.13
C LYS A 67 13.40 -11.25 6.48
N ALA A 68 12.16 -11.69 6.66
CA ALA A 68 11.39 -11.53 7.89
C ALA A 68 12.12 -11.99 9.16
N GLU A 69 12.90 -13.07 9.09
CA GLU A 69 13.68 -13.59 10.24
C GLU A 69 14.77 -12.61 10.73
N ILE A 70 15.30 -11.77 9.83
CA ILE A 70 16.27 -10.73 10.21
C ILE A 70 15.52 -9.54 10.80
N LYS A 71 14.40 -9.14 10.17
CA LYS A 71 13.57 -8.02 10.62
C LYS A 71 13.02 -8.26 12.03
N SER A 72 12.59 -9.49 12.34
CA SER A 72 12.07 -9.84 13.66
C SER A 72 13.08 -9.71 14.80
N LYS A 73 14.39 -9.65 14.50
CA LYS A 73 15.45 -9.43 15.50
C LYS A 73 15.76 -7.94 15.72
N ILE A 74 15.24 -7.06 14.86
CA ILE A 74 15.55 -5.62 14.83
C ILE A 74 14.30 -4.79 15.16
N GLU A 75 13.14 -5.16 14.61
CA GLU A 75 11.87 -4.46 14.80
C GLU A 75 11.23 -4.84 16.13
N HIS A 76 11.00 -3.84 16.97
CA HIS A 76 10.30 -4.01 18.25
C HIS A 76 8.85 -4.46 18.05
N ASP A 77 8.16 -3.91 17.04
CA ASP A 77 6.74 -4.16 16.78
C ASP A 77 6.52 -5.19 15.65
N PHE A 78 7.49 -6.08 15.44
CA PHE A 78 7.40 -7.10 14.39
C PHE A 78 6.18 -7.99 14.60
N ARG A 79 5.35 -8.11 13.57
CA ARG A 79 4.18 -9.00 13.59
C ARG A 79 4.48 -10.27 12.82
N GLU A 80 4.23 -11.42 13.45
CA GLU A 80 4.47 -12.72 12.85
C GLU A 80 3.71 -12.88 11.51
N GLY A 81 4.46 -13.21 10.45
CA GLY A 81 3.94 -13.31 9.07
C GLY A 81 3.80 -11.98 8.33
N GLY A 82 4.08 -10.83 8.96
CA GLY A 82 3.97 -9.51 8.35
C GLY A 82 2.53 -9.00 8.23
N GLN A 83 1.68 -9.37 9.19
CA GLN A 83 0.24 -9.07 9.13
C GLN A 83 -0.06 -7.58 9.27
N ARG A 84 -0.74 -7.02 8.26
CA ARG A 84 -1.28 -5.65 8.34
C ARG A 84 -2.65 -5.64 9.01
N GLY A 85 -2.79 -4.77 10.01
CA GLY A 85 -4.05 -4.56 10.71
C GLY A 85 -4.97 -3.55 10.02
N ALA A 86 -6.19 -3.40 10.52
CA ALA A 86 -7.16 -2.43 10.00
C ALA A 86 -6.61 -1.00 9.93
N THR A 87 -5.88 -0.56 10.95
CA THR A 87 -5.30 0.80 11.00
C THR A 87 -4.34 1.06 9.84
N GLN A 88 -3.44 0.12 9.56
CA GLN A 88 -2.49 0.23 8.46
C GLN A 88 -3.21 0.15 7.10
N VAL A 89 -4.20 -0.74 6.96
CA VAL A 89 -4.99 -0.84 5.73
C VAL A 89 -5.77 0.46 5.47
N LEU A 90 -6.39 1.03 6.49
CA LEU A 90 -7.11 2.30 6.39
C LEU A 90 -6.16 3.45 6.07
N ALA A 91 -5.02 3.54 6.77
CA ALA A 91 -4.03 4.59 6.53
C ALA A 91 -3.53 4.60 5.09
N CYS A 92 -3.27 3.43 4.49
CA CYS A 92 -2.78 3.34 3.12
C CYS A 92 -3.87 3.50 2.05
N CYS A 93 -5.12 3.11 2.31
CA CYS A 93 -6.13 2.95 1.26
C CYS A 93 -7.35 3.89 1.38
N LEU A 94 -7.57 4.54 2.52
CA LEU A 94 -8.74 5.41 2.70
C LEU A 94 -8.67 6.65 1.79
N GLY A 95 -7.49 7.26 1.63
CA GLY A 95 -7.30 8.38 0.69
C GLY A 95 -7.65 8.00 -0.76
N GLY A 96 -7.24 6.81 -1.20
CA GLY A 96 -7.64 6.26 -2.50
C GLY A 96 -9.15 6.08 -2.64
N ALA A 97 -9.83 5.61 -1.59
CA ALA A 97 -11.29 5.47 -1.58
C ALA A 97 -11.99 6.84 -1.68
N VAL A 98 -11.52 7.85 -0.95
CA VAL A 98 -12.03 9.23 -1.04
C VAL A 98 -11.86 9.79 -2.45
N LEU A 99 -10.72 9.56 -3.09
CA LEU A 99 -10.47 9.96 -4.48
C LEU A 99 -11.39 9.23 -5.47
N CYS A 100 -11.76 7.97 -5.22
CA CYS A 100 -12.74 7.26 -6.02
C CYS A 100 -14.12 7.93 -5.97
N PHE A 101 -14.58 8.32 -4.76
CA PHE A 101 -15.83 9.06 -4.62
C PHE A 101 -15.77 10.44 -5.29
N ALA A 102 -14.64 11.16 -5.16
CA ALA A 102 -14.46 12.45 -5.83
C ALA A 102 -14.49 12.33 -7.36
N LEU A 103 -13.89 11.27 -7.91
CA LEU A 103 -13.94 10.98 -9.35
C LEU A 103 -15.38 10.75 -9.86
N ALA A 104 -16.21 10.10 -9.05
CA ALA A 104 -17.60 9.83 -9.40
C ALA A 104 -18.52 11.05 -9.23
N ALA A 105 -18.08 12.07 -8.50
CA ALA A 105 -18.84 13.28 -8.24
C ALA A 105 -18.65 14.38 -9.30
N THR A 106 -17.86 14.13 -10.36
CA THR A 106 -17.55 15.13 -11.38
C THR A 106 -17.47 14.54 -12.78
N ASP A 107 -18.10 15.21 -13.74
CA ASP A 107 -17.99 14.90 -15.17
C ASP A 107 -16.96 15.78 -15.90
N ASN A 108 -16.32 16.72 -15.17
CA ASN A 108 -15.34 17.61 -15.77
C ASN A 108 -14.05 16.84 -16.08
N VAL A 109 -13.73 16.71 -17.37
CA VAL A 109 -12.57 15.95 -17.87
C VAL A 109 -11.25 16.44 -17.28
N ALA A 110 -11.06 17.76 -17.13
CA ALA A 110 -9.83 18.30 -16.56
C ALA A 110 -9.67 17.91 -15.08
N VAL A 111 -10.76 18.00 -14.31
CA VAL A 111 -10.78 17.61 -12.89
C VAL A 111 -10.58 16.10 -12.75
N GLN A 112 -11.23 15.29 -13.59
CA GLN A 112 -11.03 13.84 -13.59
C GLN A 112 -9.58 13.45 -13.88
N ARG A 113 -8.91 14.12 -14.83
CA ARG A 113 -7.47 13.90 -15.08
C ARG A 113 -6.65 14.16 -13.82
N CYS A 114 -6.81 15.33 -13.19
CA CYS A 114 -6.11 15.66 -11.95
C CYS A 114 -6.38 14.65 -10.83
N LEU A 115 -7.62 14.21 -10.64
CA LEU A 115 -7.99 13.23 -9.62
C LEU A 115 -7.40 11.84 -9.89
N ARG A 116 -7.33 11.42 -11.16
CA ARG A 116 -6.65 10.17 -11.55
C ARG A 116 -5.14 10.25 -11.32
N SER A 117 -4.51 11.39 -11.60
CA SER A 117 -3.10 11.64 -11.26
C SER A 117 -2.89 11.62 -9.75
N ALA A 118 -3.79 12.22 -8.97
CA ALA A 118 -3.74 12.21 -7.51
C ALA A 118 -3.88 10.79 -6.94
N LEU A 119 -4.75 9.96 -7.52
CA LEU A 119 -4.90 8.56 -7.14
C LEU A 119 -3.61 7.76 -7.39
N LEU A 120 -2.97 7.96 -8.55
CA LEU A 120 -1.67 7.38 -8.86
C LEU A 120 -0.60 7.84 -7.86
N ALA A 121 -0.53 9.15 -7.59
CA ALA A 121 0.43 9.74 -6.66
C ALA A 121 0.24 9.24 -5.23
N HIS A 122 -1.01 9.09 -4.77
CA HIS A 122 -1.36 8.53 -3.46
C HIS A 122 -0.77 7.12 -3.28
N TYR A 123 -1.01 6.25 -4.26
CA TYR A 123 -0.51 4.88 -4.21
C TYR A 123 1.00 4.79 -4.44
N ALA A 124 1.58 5.68 -5.25
CA ALA A 124 3.03 5.79 -5.40
C ALA A 124 3.71 6.20 -4.09
N ALA A 125 3.13 7.16 -3.36
CA ALA A 125 3.64 7.59 -2.07
C ALA A 125 3.55 6.46 -1.02
N ALA A 126 2.38 5.80 -0.92
CA ALA A 126 2.20 4.66 -0.02
C ALA A 126 3.15 3.48 -0.33
N CYS A 127 3.38 3.20 -1.62
CA CYS A 127 4.32 2.18 -2.07
C CYS A 127 5.77 2.56 -1.74
N SER A 128 6.17 3.80 -2.03
CA SER A 128 7.49 4.34 -1.68
C SER A 128 7.78 4.25 -0.18
N ASP A 129 6.83 4.67 0.65
CA ASP A 129 6.96 4.60 2.12
C ASP A 129 7.16 3.15 2.60
N THR A 130 6.37 2.22 2.06
CA THR A 130 6.48 0.82 2.43
C THR A 130 7.78 0.19 1.93
N TRP A 131 8.18 0.42 0.68
CA TRP A 131 9.42 -0.16 0.15
C TRP A 131 10.65 0.40 0.89
N SER A 132 10.63 1.69 1.22
CA SER A 132 11.69 2.36 1.96
C SER A 132 11.88 1.78 3.35
N SER A 133 10.80 1.59 4.11
CA SER A 133 10.86 1.00 5.45
C SER A 133 11.26 -0.48 5.40
N GLU A 134 10.64 -1.26 4.52
CA GLU A 134 10.81 -2.72 4.45
C GLU A 134 12.20 -3.14 3.95
N LEU A 135 12.83 -2.37 3.06
CA LEU A 135 14.20 -2.64 2.60
C LEU A 135 15.24 -1.82 3.34
N GLY A 136 14.89 -0.62 3.80
CA GLY A 136 15.80 0.29 4.50
C GLY A 136 16.31 -0.27 5.82
N ILE A 137 15.50 -1.06 6.53
CA ILE A 137 15.93 -1.75 7.76
C ILE A 137 17.07 -2.76 7.52
N LEU A 138 17.13 -3.31 6.31
CA LEU A 138 18.16 -4.27 5.88
C LEU A 138 19.45 -3.58 5.41
N SER A 139 19.51 -2.24 5.44
CA SER A 139 20.70 -1.47 5.09
C SER A 139 21.90 -1.90 5.93
N THR A 140 23.08 -2.00 5.32
CA THR A 140 24.33 -2.29 6.03
C THR A 140 24.76 -1.11 6.90
N GLY A 141 24.73 0.10 6.34
CA GLY A 141 25.05 1.35 7.05
C GLY A 141 24.01 1.74 8.11
N GLN A 142 24.44 2.56 9.08
CA GLN A 142 23.56 3.07 10.14
C GLN A 142 22.64 4.18 9.61
N PRO A 143 21.33 4.13 9.89
CA PRO A 143 20.40 5.15 9.45
C PRO A 143 20.62 6.48 10.18
N ARG A 144 20.20 7.57 9.56
CA ARG A 144 20.22 8.93 10.13
C ARG A 144 18.80 9.41 10.35
N PHE A 145 18.55 10.04 11.49
CA PHE A 145 17.23 10.60 11.79
C PHE A 145 16.93 11.78 10.86
N ILE A 146 15.76 11.79 10.23
CA ILE A 146 15.43 12.74 9.16
C ILE A 146 15.48 14.22 9.60
N LEU A 147 15.11 14.52 10.85
CA LEU A 147 15.06 15.91 11.33
C LEU A 147 16.41 16.43 11.86
N THR A 148 17.27 15.55 12.36
CA THR A 148 18.51 15.96 13.05
C THR A 148 19.79 15.52 12.35
N GLY A 149 19.70 14.60 11.38
CA GLY A 149 20.85 14.01 10.70
C GLY A 149 21.73 13.11 11.59
N LYS A 150 21.38 12.96 12.88
CA LYS A 150 22.10 12.14 13.84
C LYS A 150 21.92 10.67 13.53
N VAL A 151 22.97 9.89 13.75
CA VAL A 151 22.94 8.44 13.55
C VAL A 151 22.07 7.79 14.63
N VAL A 152 21.18 6.91 14.23
CA VAL A 152 20.22 6.23 15.12
C VAL A 152 20.25 4.72 14.91
N PRO A 153 19.79 3.92 15.90
CA PRO A 153 19.66 2.47 15.73
C PRO A 153 18.75 2.08 14.55
N LYS A 154 19.01 0.93 13.93
CA LYS A 154 18.13 0.37 12.89
C LYS A 154 16.75 0.07 13.48
N GLY A 155 15.69 0.29 12.68
CA GLY A 155 14.31 0.16 13.14
C GLY A 155 13.76 1.40 13.87
N THR A 156 14.55 2.47 14.03
CA THR A 156 14.05 3.74 14.61
C THR A 156 13.10 4.43 13.62
N ASN A 157 11.89 4.75 14.07
CA ASN A 157 10.94 5.57 13.30
C ASN A 157 11.57 6.91 12.90
N GLY A 158 11.51 7.27 11.62
CA GLY A 158 12.16 8.48 11.08
C GLY A 158 13.65 8.31 10.74
N GLY A 159 14.22 7.11 10.91
CA GLY A 159 15.56 6.77 10.44
C GLY A 159 15.58 6.54 8.92
N VAL A 160 16.44 7.27 8.20
CA VAL A 160 16.61 7.19 6.76
C VAL A 160 17.96 6.53 6.43
N SER A 161 17.95 5.59 5.49
CA SER A 161 19.15 4.91 4.99
C SER A 161 19.21 5.01 3.46
N ALA A 162 20.41 4.95 2.87
CA ALA A 162 20.58 5.03 1.42
C ALA A 162 19.80 3.92 0.68
N LEU A 163 19.82 2.69 1.22
CA LEU A 163 19.05 1.57 0.68
C LEU A 163 17.54 1.83 0.76
N GLY A 164 17.06 2.36 1.90
CA GLY A 164 15.64 2.71 2.06
C GLY A 164 15.22 3.79 1.08
N THR A 165 16.00 4.86 0.93
CA THR A 165 15.71 5.94 -0.03
C THR A 165 15.68 5.42 -1.47
N ALA A 166 16.65 4.59 -1.87
CA ALA A 166 16.66 4.00 -3.20
C ALA A 166 15.47 3.05 -3.43
N ALA A 167 15.11 2.25 -2.42
CA ALA A 167 13.93 1.38 -2.45
C ALA A 167 12.63 2.18 -2.54
N GLY A 168 12.51 3.28 -1.79
CA GLY A 168 11.35 4.17 -1.87
C GLY A 168 11.19 4.78 -3.26
N LEU A 169 12.28 5.31 -3.82
CA LEU A 169 12.29 5.80 -5.21
C LEU A 169 11.84 4.72 -6.20
N ALA A 170 12.37 3.51 -6.08
CA ALA A 170 11.98 2.38 -6.91
C ALA A 170 10.49 2.01 -6.73
N GLY A 171 9.96 2.04 -5.52
CA GLY A 171 8.55 1.75 -5.22
C GLY A 171 7.60 2.82 -5.78
N GLY A 172 7.99 4.10 -5.70
CA GLY A 172 7.25 5.20 -6.32
C GLY A 172 7.23 5.10 -7.85
N LEU A 173 8.39 4.86 -8.47
CA LEU A 173 8.51 4.65 -9.92
C LEU A 173 7.75 3.42 -10.39
N PHE A 174 7.80 2.31 -9.62
CA PHE A 174 7.05 1.10 -9.91
C PHE A 174 5.55 1.39 -10.04
N MET A 175 4.98 2.22 -9.16
CA MET A 175 3.59 2.64 -9.27
C MET A 175 3.40 3.63 -10.43
N ALA A 176 4.27 4.62 -10.57
CA ALA A 176 4.15 5.67 -11.60
C ALA A 176 4.07 5.11 -13.03
N PHE A 177 4.78 4.02 -13.34
CA PHE A 177 4.76 3.40 -14.67
C PHE A 177 3.51 2.56 -14.98
N THR A 178 2.59 2.39 -14.02
CA THR A 178 1.41 1.54 -14.22
C THR A 178 0.32 2.18 -15.08
N PHE A 179 0.20 3.51 -15.04
CA PHE A 179 -0.81 4.25 -15.79
C PHE A 179 -0.23 5.55 -16.35
N PRO A 180 -0.61 5.95 -17.59
CA PRO A 180 -0.30 7.27 -18.09
C PRO A 180 -1.08 8.34 -17.32
N VAL A 181 -0.49 9.53 -17.22
CA VAL A 181 -1.04 10.71 -16.52
C VAL A 181 -1.63 11.70 -17.51
#